data_AF-A0A2V4DNL6-F1
#
_entry.id   AF-A0A2V4DNL6-F1
#
_cell.length_a   1.000
_cell.length_b   1.000
_cell.length_c   1.000
_cell.angle_alpha   90.00
_cell.angle_beta   90.00
_cell.angle_gamma   90.00
#
_symmetry.space_group_name_H-M   'P 1'
#
loop_
_entity.id
_entity.type
_entity.pdbx_description
1 polymer ?
#
loop_
_entity_poly.entity_id
_entity_poly.type
_entity_poly.pdbx_seq_one_letter_code
_entity_poly.pdbx_strand_id
1 'polypeptide(L)'
;MTTSTTNFVHGNAPYLTFDDGQTRVTDMSNLLGISLSDGRTYLPNNNSATNPIVLPDINETLINVNMLVPTNVDSIALNTLIGAPYNYWGDDDGDGQGSNGIAVTGNLTLTITDKNNQKVLRNTALDICNAPYKVVLSSDGGTLSTQYGMPNSSDFSGGSATYYINPKDRPKTCFARPILTYGSNTEISDIDFRGPASMWDPSRGFIVQSTDPSSYGLNFPTTGANNLYFDLDIGGVGALRWDPVTHDGITATMTPNSSGSYVRVTLTGPAANQVQSESDSPGIIYRPSLPQTFELVGRDSLGNAIIKYGFQLKQWFVNRRTVYRNYFNTLSWCDSIGYRMVQVKDLTNAICTGVWSGSHCQGSVAAKPPSTGNNYQRRIGSGFFSEWGYMDFYFNASVDDYRYNYWTSDITSDGIQFSVYPNNGHVNRNHSSETTLRGTCSMP
;
A
#
# COMPACT_ATOMS: atom_id res chain seq x y z
N MET A 1 8.96 -8.69 71.72
CA MET A 1 10.44 -8.72 71.63
C MET A 1 10.81 -8.09 70.30
N THR A 2 11.49 -6.94 70.32
CA THR A 2 12.10 -6.34 69.13
C THR A 2 13.57 -6.69 69.16
N THR A 3 13.97 -7.67 68.36
CA THR A 3 15.38 -8.02 68.15
C THR A 3 15.97 -7.05 67.14
N SER A 4 16.83 -6.14 67.59
CA SER A 4 17.67 -5.31 66.73
C SER A 4 19.02 -5.97 66.55
N THR A 5 19.33 -6.47 65.35
CA THR A 5 20.67 -6.93 65.01
C THR A 5 21.52 -5.71 64.64
N THR A 6 22.65 -5.53 65.32
CA THR A 6 23.64 -4.47 65.05
C THR A 6 24.54 -4.77 63.85
N ASN A 7 24.47 -5.99 63.30
CA ASN A 7 25.26 -6.43 62.16
C ASN A 7 24.35 -6.64 60.96
N PHE A 8 24.81 -6.20 59.78
CA PHE A 8 24.15 -6.51 58.51
C PHE A 8 24.15 -8.02 58.28
N VAL A 9 23.04 -8.55 57.76
CA VAL A 9 22.98 -9.94 57.28
C VAL A 9 23.81 -9.99 56.00
N HIS A 10 24.98 -10.62 56.06
CA HIS A 10 25.84 -10.81 54.90
C HIS A 10 25.43 -12.10 54.19
N GLY A 11 25.17 -11.99 52.89
CA GLY A 11 24.66 -13.11 52.11
C GLY A 11 24.75 -12.86 50.61
N ASN A 12 23.70 -13.19 49.87
CA ASN A 12 23.68 -13.10 48.41
C ASN A 12 22.70 -12.03 47.95
N ALA A 13 22.97 -11.40 46.80
CA ALA A 13 21.99 -10.52 46.19
C ALA A 13 20.75 -11.33 45.75
N PRO A 14 19.53 -10.76 45.83
CA PRO A 14 18.38 -11.34 45.16
C PRO A 14 18.65 -11.43 43.66
N TYR A 15 18.04 -12.38 42.96
CA TYR A 15 18.23 -12.57 41.52
C TYR A 15 16.93 -12.91 40.81
N LEU A 16 16.86 -12.59 39.52
CA LEU A 16 15.79 -13.05 38.66
C LEU A 16 16.07 -14.50 38.23
N THR A 17 15.01 -15.29 38.12
CA THR A 17 15.04 -16.68 37.63
C THR A 17 13.72 -17.01 36.95
N PHE A 18 13.75 -17.88 35.94
CA PHE A 18 12.56 -18.30 35.18
C PHE A 18 12.33 -19.82 35.25
N ASP A 19 13.14 -20.53 36.03
CA ASP A 19 13.24 -21.98 36.10
C ASP A 19 13.38 -22.49 37.56
N ASP A 20 12.66 -21.84 38.47
CA ASP A 20 12.61 -22.14 39.90
C ASP A 20 13.99 -22.10 40.58
N GLY A 21 14.84 -21.14 40.20
CA GLY A 21 16.13 -20.89 40.83
C GLY A 21 17.31 -21.69 40.27
N GLN A 22 17.10 -22.47 39.19
CA GLN A 22 18.20 -23.22 38.56
C GLN A 22 19.18 -22.31 37.84
N THR A 23 18.68 -21.22 37.24
CA THR A 23 19.51 -20.20 36.59
C THR A 23 19.25 -18.81 37.14
N ARG A 24 20.33 -18.04 37.31
CA ARG A 24 20.30 -16.61 37.64
C ARG A 24 20.43 -15.83 36.34
N VAL A 25 19.44 -14.99 36.03
CA VAL A 25 19.42 -14.20 34.80
C VAL A 25 19.79 -12.75 35.07
N THR A 26 20.61 -12.19 34.19
CA THR A 26 21.08 -10.78 34.25
C THR A 26 20.49 -9.92 33.13
N ASP A 27 19.67 -10.53 32.27
CA ASP A 27 18.95 -9.88 31.19
C ASP A 27 17.53 -10.43 31.04
N MET A 28 16.70 -9.66 30.37
CA MET A 28 15.27 -9.94 30.22
C MET A 28 14.91 -10.62 28.90
N SER A 29 15.88 -11.19 28.18
CA SER A 29 15.63 -11.79 26.86
C SER A 29 14.60 -12.92 26.91
N ASN A 30 14.58 -13.70 27.99
CA ASN A 30 13.64 -14.81 28.19
C ASN A 30 12.17 -14.34 28.31
N LEU A 31 11.92 -13.09 28.73
CA LEU A 31 10.57 -12.52 28.81
C LEU A 31 10.01 -12.11 27.45
N LEU A 32 10.87 -12.04 26.43
CA LEU A 32 10.54 -11.51 25.12
C LEU A 32 10.15 -12.60 24.11
N GLY A 33 10.06 -13.86 24.56
CA GLY A 33 9.60 -14.99 23.75
C GLY A 33 8.10 -14.91 23.44
N ILE A 34 7.70 -15.53 22.33
CA ILE A 34 6.29 -15.69 21.95
C ILE A 34 5.97 -17.17 21.71
N SER A 35 4.71 -17.55 21.88
CA SER A 35 4.21 -18.85 21.45
C SER A 35 2.92 -18.74 20.64
N LEU A 36 2.75 -19.64 19.68
CA LEU A 36 1.57 -19.70 18.83
C LEU A 36 0.51 -20.62 19.45
N SER A 37 -0.72 -20.58 18.93
CA SER A 37 -1.84 -21.42 19.37
C SER A 37 -1.60 -22.92 19.23
N ASP A 38 -0.71 -23.34 18.33
CA ASP A 38 -0.30 -24.72 18.12
C ASP A 38 0.88 -25.17 19.01
N GLY A 39 1.32 -24.31 19.94
CA GLY A 39 2.38 -24.60 20.90
C GLY A 39 3.80 -24.35 20.39
N ARG A 40 4.00 -23.96 19.12
CA ARG A 40 5.34 -23.54 18.64
C ARG A 40 5.82 -22.30 19.38
N THR A 41 7.06 -22.35 19.86
CA THR A 41 7.72 -21.25 20.60
C THR A 41 8.79 -20.57 19.75
N TYR A 42 8.87 -19.24 19.83
CA TYR A 42 9.86 -18.44 19.11
C TYR A 42 10.63 -17.58 20.12
N LEU A 43 11.95 -17.68 20.07
CA LEU A 43 12.86 -16.81 20.79
C LEU A 43 13.15 -15.53 19.98
N PRO A 44 13.63 -14.46 20.62
CA PRO A 44 13.93 -13.20 19.96
C PRO A 44 14.77 -13.33 18.68
N ASN A 45 14.46 -12.51 17.67
CA ASN A 45 15.25 -12.29 16.46
C ASN A 45 15.45 -13.52 15.54
N ASN A 46 14.51 -14.47 15.54
CA ASN A 46 14.59 -15.66 14.68
C ASN A 46 13.91 -15.50 13.31
N ASN A 47 13.32 -14.34 13.01
CA ASN A 47 12.53 -14.13 11.81
C ASN A 47 12.66 -12.69 11.27
N SER A 48 12.19 -12.46 10.04
CA SER A 48 12.33 -11.17 9.35
C SER A 48 11.07 -10.79 8.57
N ALA A 49 11.00 -9.57 8.05
CA ALA A 49 9.90 -9.15 7.18
C ALA A 49 9.81 -9.98 5.89
N THR A 50 10.93 -10.56 5.43
CA THR A 50 10.99 -11.42 4.24
C THR A 50 10.83 -12.90 4.56
N ASN A 51 10.94 -13.28 5.84
CA ASN A 51 10.68 -14.62 6.35
C ASN A 51 9.83 -14.52 7.64
N PRO A 52 8.53 -14.17 7.52
CA PRO A 52 7.65 -13.99 8.66
C PRO A 52 7.17 -15.31 9.24
N ILE A 53 6.79 -15.29 10.52
CA ILE A 53 6.09 -16.38 11.19
C ILE A 53 4.65 -16.42 10.66
N VAL A 54 4.17 -17.57 10.22
CA VAL A 54 2.78 -17.74 9.78
C VAL A 54 1.94 -18.29 10.93
N LEU A 55 0.82 -17.61 11.21
CA LEU A 55 -0.13 -18.07 12.21
C LEU A 55 -0.65 -19.49 11.90
N PRO A 56 -0.91 -20.32 12.92
CA PRO A 56 -1.35 -21.70 12.70
C PRO A 56 -2.68 -21.84 11.98
N ASP A 57 -3.66 -20.97 12.23
CA ASP A 57 -5.04 -21.14 11.77
C ASP A 57 -5.66 -19.91 11.09
N ILE A 58 -6.68 -20.16 10.26
CA ILE A 58 -7.42 -19.13 9.54
C ILE A 58 -8.26 -18.33 10.55
N ASN A 59 -8.38 -17.01 10.35
CA ASN A 59 -9.09 -16.07 11.23
C ASN A 59 -8.46 -15.89 12.62
N GLU A 60 -7.25 -16.38 12.85
CA GLU A 60 -6.50 -15.99 14.04
C GLU A 60 -6.08 -14.53 13.98
N THR A 61 -6.00 -13.94 15.18
CA THR A 61 -5.47 -12.59 15.37
C THR A 61 -4.25 -12.64 16.27
N LEU A 62 -3.65 -11.49 16.55
CA LEU A 62 -2.50 -11.42 17.46
C LEU A 62 -2.88 -11.64 18.92
N ILE A 63 -4.17 -11.83 19.24
CA ILE A 63 -4.60 -12.33 20.56
C ILE A 63 -4.22 -13.80 20.77
N ASN A 64 -4.08 -14.58 19.69
CA ASN A 64 -3.72 -15.99 19.71
C ASN A 64 -2.21 -16.21 19.83
N VAL A 65 -1.42 -15.11 19.76
CA VAL A 65 0.01 -15.13 20.01
C VAL A 65 0.22 -14.87 21.49
N ASN A 66 0.61 -15.91 22.20
CA ASN A 66 0.86 -15.88 23.63
C ASN A 66 2.16 -15.12 23.91
N MET A 67 2.06 -14.17 24.84
CA MET A 67 3.13 -13.30 25.33
C MET A 67 2.90 -13.09 26.83
N LEU A 68 3.93 -12.69 27.58
CA LEU A 68 3.76 -12.34 28.98
C LEU A 68 2.97 -11.04 29.20
N VAL A 69 3.00 -10.12 28.24
CA VAL A 69 2.11 -8.95 28.25
C VAL A 69 0.67 -9.46 28.07
N PRO A 70 -0.27 -9.16 29.00
CA PRO A 70 -1.65 -9.63 28.89
C PRO A 70 -2.36 -9.13 27.62
N THR A 71 -3.38 -9.86 27.17
CA THR A 71 -4.02 -9.65 25.87
C THR A 71 -4.80 -8.34 25.75
N ASN A 72 -5.19 -7.72 26.87
CA ASN A 72 -5.99 -6.51 26.92
C ASN A 72 -5.19 -5.22 27.21
N VAL A 73 -3.86 -5.32 27.34
CA VAL A 73 -2.97 -4.18 27.62
C VAL A 73 -1.72 -4.22 26.75
N ASP A 74 -1.10 -3.05 26.55
CA ASP A 74 0.17 -2.91 25.81
C ASP A 74 1.38 -2.86 26.75
N SER A 75 1.18 -2.95 28.08
CA SER A 75 2.26 -2.89 29.08
C SER A 75 1.86 -3.61 30.37
N ILE A 76 2.84 -4.23 31.03
CA ILE A 76 2.71 -4.83 32.36
C ILE A 76 3.96 -4.48 33.18
N ALA A 77 3.78 -4.13 34.46
CA ALA A 77 4.89 -3.89 35.37
C ALA A 77 5.62 -5.21 35.68
N LEU A 78 6.95 -5.19 35.67
CA LEU A 78 7.78 -6.36 36.01
C LEU A 78 7.51 -6.86 37.44
N ASN A 79 7.03 -5.98 38.31
CA ASN A 79 6.57 -6.33 39.66
C ASN A 79 5.45 -7.39 39.68
N THR A 80 4.68 -7.51 38.60
CA THR A 80 3.67 -8.56 38.46
C THR A 80 4.31 -9.93 38.22
N LEU A 81 5.49 -9.98 37.59
CA LEU A 81 6.18 -11.21 37.21
C LEU A 81 6.96 -11.84 38.37
N ILE A 82 7.31 -11.06 39.39
CA ILE A 82 7.90 -11.60 40.64
C ILE A 82 6.82 -12.08 41.62
N GLY A 83 5.55 -11.72 41.38
CA GLY A 83 4.41 -12.21 42.15
C GLY A 83 3.82 -13.51 41.58
N ALA A 84 2.88 -14.10 42.31
CA ALA A 84 2.13 -15.26 41.84
C ALA A 84 1.32 -14.90 40.56
N PRO A 85 1.24 -15.82 39.58
CA PRO A 85 1.70 -17.21 39.63
C PRO A 85 3.15 -17.43 39.16
N TYR A 86 3.83 -16.39 38.65
CA TYR A 86 5.12 -16.54 37.97
C TYR A 86 6.28 -16.75 38.94
N ASN A 87 6.34 -15.97 40.02
CA ASN A 87 7.40 -16.01 41.04
C ASN A 87 8.83 -15.96 40.43
N TYR A 88 9.05 -15.11 39.43
CA TYR A 88 10.33 -15.00 38.70
C TYR A 88 11.43 -14.27 39.48
N TRP A 89 11.71 -14.72 40.69
CA TRP A 89 12.81 -14.24 41.52
C TRP A 89 13.26 -15.34 42.47
N GLY A 90 14.50 -15.23 42.93
CA GLY A 90 15.10 -16.12 43.91
C GLY A 90 15.97 -15.32 44.87
N ASP A 91 16.13 -15.89 46.05
CA ASP A 91 16.96 -15.37 47.11
C ASP A 91 17.42 -16.57 47.96
N ASP A 92 18.73 -16.72 48.08
CA ASP A 92 19.34 -17.91 48.68
C ASP A 92 19.35 -17.87 50.21
N ASP A 93 19.30 -16.68 50.81
CA ASP A 93 19.37 -16.49 52.26
C ASP A 93 18.04 -16.06 52.89
N GLY A 94 17.04 -15.76 52.06
CA GLY A 94 15.63 -15.65 52.45
C GLY A 94 15.24 -14.28 53.01
N ASP A 95 16.07 -13.25 52.83
CA ASP A 95 15.81 -11.88 53.22
C ASP A 95 14.72 -11.15 52.38
N GLY A 96 14.38 -11.69 51.21
CA GLY A 96 13.28 -11.23 50.36
C GLY A 96 11.91 -11.79 50.74
N GLN A 97 11.84 -12.71 51.71
CA GLN A 97 10.60 -13.35 52.11
C GLN A 97 9.70 -12.43 52.96
N GLY A 98 8.38 -12.53 52.74
CA GLY A 98 7.36 -11.79 53.51
C GLY A 98 6.66 -10.71 52.69
N SER A 99 5.69 -10.03 53.33
CA SER A 99 4.90 -8.99 52.66
C SER A 99 5.79 -7.80 52.30
N ASN A 100 5.90 -7.49 51.01
CA ASN A 100 6.78 -6.43 50.48
C ASN A 100 8.28 -6.66 50.73
N GLY A 101 8.70 -7.91 50.95
CA GLY A 101 10.11 -8.25 51.14
C GLY A 101 10.96 -8.09 49.87
N ILE A 102 10.32 -8.15 48.69
CA ILE A 102 10.95 -8.03 47.37
C ILE A 102 10.22 -7.00 46.50
N ALA A 103 10.99 -6.24 45.71
CA ALA A 103 10.48 -5.29 44.74
C ALA A 103 11.34 -5.29 43.46
N VAL A 104 10.73 -4.98 42.32
CA VAL A 104 11.44 -4.83 41.05
C VAL A 104 10.92 -3.62 40.27
N THR A 105 11.84 -2.92 39.60
CA THR A 105 11.51 -1.77 38.73
C THR A 105 11.43 -2.18 37.26
N GLY A 106 10.74 -1.36 36.46
CA GLY A 106 10.64 -1.53 35.00
C GLY A 106 9.34 -2.18 34.52
N ASN A 107 9.13 -2.14 33.20
CA ASN A 107 7.96 -2.69 32.54
C ASN A 107 8.33 -3.58 31.36
N LEU A 108 7.42 -4.49 31.02
CA LEU A 108 7.38 -5.20 29.76
C LEU A 108 6.29 -4.56 28.88
N THR A 109 6.67 -4.13 27.69
CA THR A 109 5.83 -3.37 26.76
C THR A 109 5.69 -4.07 25.43
N LEU A 110 4.55 -3.84 24.77
CA LEU A 110 4.20 -4.36 23.46
C LEU A 110 3.84 -3.21 22.52
N THR A 111 4.37 -3.25 21.30
CA THR A 111 3.89 -2.44 20.18
C THR A 111 3.61 -3.34 18.99
N ILE A 112 2.46 -3.16 18.34
CA ILE A 112 2.09 -3.87 17.12
C ILE A 112 1.81 -2.87 16.01
N THR A 113 2.43 -3.10 14.86
CA THR A 113 2.20 -2.32 13.64
C THR A 113 1.98 -3.21 12.43
N ASP A 114 1.25 -2.73 11.43
CA ASP A 114 1.16 -3.38 10.13
C ASP A 114 2.42 -3.13 9.26
N LYS A 115 2.46 -3.66 8.02
CA LYS A 115 3.57 -3.45 7.08
C LYS A 115 3.84 -1.97 6.75
N ASN A 116 2.88 -1.10 7.00
CA ASN A 116 2.93 0.34 6.74
C ASN A 116 3.26 1.15 8.00
N ASN A 117 3.64 0.49 9.10
CA ASN A 117 3.90 1.08 10.41
C ASN A 117 2.67 1.74 11.08
N GLN A 118 1.45 1.38 10.67
CA GLN A 118 0.24 1.82 11.35
C GLN A 118 0.02 0.97 12.61
N LYS A 119 -0.22 1.59 13.76
CA LYS A 119 -0.47 0.87 15.01
C LYS A 119 -1.79 0.09 14.90
N VAL A 120 -1.77 -1.19 15.28
CA VAL A 120 -2.94 -2.06 15.29
C VAL A 120 -3.14 -2.69 16.67
N LEU A 121 -4.38 -3.09 16.97
CA LEU A 121 -4.74 -3.78 18.20
C LEU A 121 -4.52 -5.29 18.04
N ARG A 122 -4.36 -6.01 19.16
CA ARG A 122 -4.19 -7.48 19.12
C ARG A 122 -5.37 -8.22 18.49
N ASN A 123 -6.59 -7.70 18.69
CA ASN A 123 -7.82 -8.28 18.18
C ASN A 123 -8.20 -7.79 16.78
N THR A 124 -7.35 -6.97 16.13
CA THR A 124 -7.58 -6.54 14.76
C THR A 124 -7.64 -7.76 13.85
N ALA A 125 -8.68 -7.84 13.01
CA ALA A 125 -8.75 -8.83 11.95
C ALA A 125 -7.58 -8.62 10.99
N LEU A 126 -6.74 -9.64 10.84
CA LEU A 126 -5.51 -9.54 10.05
C LEU A 126 -5.81 -9.77 8.58
N ASP A 127 -5.38 -8.84 7.72
CA ASP A 127 -5.37 -8.98 6.26
C ASP A 127 -3.94 -9.25 5.78
N ILE A 128 -3.77 -10.22 4.88
CA ILE A 128 -2.49 -10.52 4.22
C ILE A 128 -1.91 -9.32 3.45
N CYS A 129 -2.77 -8.40 3.00
CA CYS A 129 -2.38 -7.18 2.31
C CYS A 129 -1.73 -6.13 3.22
N ASN A 130 -1.89 -6.27 4.53
CA ASN A 130 -1.25 -5.44 5.55
C ASN A 130 -0.12 -6.20 6.28
N ALA A 131 0.12 -7.46 5.90
CA ALA A 131 1.15 -8.30 6.46
C ALA A 131 2.54 -8.08 5.78
N PRO A 132 3.65 -8.42 6.45
CA PRO A 132 3.72 -8.92 7.82
C PRO A 132 3.43 -7.83 8.86
N TYR A 133 2.80 -8.24 9.95
CA TYR A 133 2.62 -7.42 11.14
C TYR A 133 3.90 -7.46 11.98
N LYS A 134 4.39 -6.30 12.38
CA LYS A 134 5.57 -6.16 13.23
C LYS A 134 5.13 -6.06 14.69
N VAL A 135 5.48 -7.08 15.47
CA VAL A 135 5.29 -7.18 16.92
C VAL A 135 6.62 -6.88 17.60
N VAL A 136 6.66 -5.85 18.43
CA VAL A 136 7.84 -5.46 19.21
C VAL A 136 7.54 -5.66 20.68
N LEU A 137 8.29 -6.54 21.33
CA LEU A 137 8.32 -6.67 22.78
C LEU A 137 9.57 -5.97 23.30
N SER A 138 9.42 -5.20 24.38
CA SER A 138 10.54 -4.52 25.04
C SER A 138 10.42 -4.60 26.55
N SER A 139 11.49 -5.02 27.20
CA SER A 139 11.63 -4.94 28.66
C SER A 139 12.56 -3.80 28.99
N ASP A 140 12.16 -2.97 29.95
CA ASP A 140 13.07 -2.04 30.60
C ASP A 140 14.17 -2.82 31.33
N GLY A 141 15.33 -2.19 31.51
CA GLY A 141 16.27 -2.60 32.56
C GLY A 141 15.76 -2.13 33.92
N GLY A 142 16.36 -2.65 34.98
CA GLY A 142 15.91 -2.28 36.31
C GLY A 142 16.76 -2.89 37.41
N THR A 143 16.21 -2.81 38.61
CA THR A 143 16.83 -3.29 39.83
C THR A 143 15.82 -4.17 40.56
N LEU A 144 16.25 -5.36 40.93
CA LEU A 144 15.56 -6.23 41.88
C LEU A 144 16.16 -5.96 43.25
N SER A 145 15.33 -5.67 44.26
CA SER A 145 15.82 -5.35 45.59
C SER A 145 14.99 -5.98 46.70
N THR A 146 15.67 -6.40 47.76
CA THR A 146 15.08 -6.90 49.00
C THR A 146 15.09 -5.82 50.09
N GLN A 147 14.18 -5.95 51.06
CA GLN A 147 14.08 -5.01 52.18
C GLN A 147 15.29 -5.09 53.12
N TYR A 148 15.86 -6.28 53.26
CA TYR A 148 17.01 -6.60 54.11
C TYR A 148 18.13 -7.22 53.26
N GLY A 149 19.28 -7.52 53.86
CA GLY A 149 20.40 -8.14 53.12
C GLY A 149 21.59 -7.24 52.83
N MET A 150 22.73 -7.86 52.53
CA MET A 150 23.90 -7.19 51.98
C MET A 150 24.72 -8.14 51.10
N PRO A 151 24.77 -7.93 49.78
CA PRO A 151 24.04 -6.90 49.01
C PRO A 151 22.53 -7.16 48.96
N ASN A 152 21.70 -6.12 49.05
CA ASN A 152 20.23 -6.22 49.02
C ASN A 152 19.61 -5.94 47.64
N SER A 153 20.43 -5.89 46.58
CA SER A 153 19.93 -5.60 45.23
C SER A 153 20.80 -6.18 44.14
N SER A 154 20.18 -6.44 43.00
CA SER A 154 20.85 -6.77 41.75
C SER A 154 20.24 -5.97 40.59
N ASP A 155 21.11 -5.50 39.69
CA ASP A 155 20.69 -4.82 38.48
C ASP A 155 20.60 -5.81 37.32
N PHE A 156 19.65 -5.58 36.42
CA PHE A 156 19.50 -6.35 35.19
C PHE A 156 19.29 -5.42 34.00
N SER A 157 19.73 -5.92 32.84
CA SER A 157 19.61 -5.18 31.58
C SER A 157 18.26 -5.43 30.89
N GLY A 158 17.74 -4.37 30.27
CA GLY A 158 16.57 -4.45 29.40
C GLY A 158 16.92 -5.03 28.03
N GLY A 159 15.90 -5.23 27.20
CA GLY A 159 16.05 -5.78 25.87
C GLY A 159 14.83 -5.55 24.98
N SER A 160 14.97 -5.84 23.70
CA SER A 160 13.86 -5.80 22.75
C SER A 160 13.92 -6.95 21.76
N ALA A 161 12.76 -7.48 21.40
CA ALA A 161 12.58 -8.51 20.38
C ALA A 161 11.58 -8.00 19.34
N THR A 162 11.91 -8.19 18.08
CA THR A 162 11.00 -7.89 16.96
C THR A 162 10.61 -9.18 16.26
N TYR A 163 9.30 -9.38 16.08
CA TYR A 163 8.73 -10.47 15.33
C TYR A 163 7.92 -9.95 14.15
N TYR A 164 8.02 -10.63 13.02
CA TYR A 164 7.17 -10.38 11.85
C TYR A 164 6.19 -11.53 11.67
N ILE A 165 4.89 -11.25 11.64
CA ILE A 165 3.83 -12.26 11.68
C ILE A 165 2.87 -12.08 10.50
N ASN A 166 2.62 -13.16 9.76
CA ASN A 166 1.60 -13.24 8.72
C ASN A 166 0.37 -14.00 9.24
N PRO A 167 -0.85 -13.58 8.88
CA PRO A 167 -2.02 -14.44 9.07
C PRO A 167 -1.92 -15.68 8.18
N LYS A 168 -2.63 -16.75 8.57
CA LYS A 168 -2.92 -17.84 7.64
C LYS A 168 -4.08 -17.45 6.75
N ASP A 169 -3.74 -16.95 5.58
CA ASP A 169 -4.71 -16.46 4.61
C ASP A 169 -4.34 -16.93 3.20
N ARG A 170 -5.31 -16.85 2.30
CA ARG A 170 -5.08 -17.14 0.89
C ARG A 170 -4.34 -15.98 0.22
N PRO A 171 -3.52 -16.26 -0.80
CA PRO A 171 -2.91 -15.22 -1.61
C PRO A 171 -3.95 -14.26 -2.20
N LYS A 172 -3.62 -12.97 -2.23
CA LYS A 172 -4.56 -11.91 -2.62
C LYS A 172 -3.87 -10.84 -3.45
N THR A 173 -4.58 -10.32 -4.45
CA THR A 173 -4.18 -9.08 -5.14
C THR A 173 -4.70 -7.93 -4.30
N CYS A 174 -3.78 -7.18 -3.71
CA CYS A 174 -4.07 -6.15 -2.73
C CYS A 174 -4.43 -4.83 -3.38
N PHE A 175 -3.59 -4.41 -4.33
CA PHE A 175 -3.74 -3.13 -5.02
C PHE A 175 -3.34 -3.28 -6.49
N ALA A 176 -3.93 -2.42 -7.32
CA ALA A 176 -3.44 -2.13 -8.65
C ALA A 176 -2.86 -0.71 -8.66
N ARG A 177 -1.58 -0.62 -8.94
CA ARG A 177 -0.75 0.57 -8.71
C ARG A 177 -0.33 1.20 -10.04
N PRO A 178 -1.08 2.19 -10.55
CA PRO A 178 -0.55 3.10 -11.55
C PRO A 178 0.52 4.02 -10.92
N ILE A 179 1.01 5.01 -11.68
CA ILE A 179 1.81 6.09 -11.12
C ILE A 179 1.02 6.82 -10.02
N LEU A 180 1.62 6.88 -8.83
CA LEU A 180 0.97 7.41 -7.62
C LEU A 180 1.04 8.93 -7.47
N THR A 181 1.97 9.59 -8.16
CA THR A 181 2.15 11.05 -8.07
C THR A 181 0.87 11.77 -8.50
N TYR A 182 0.52 12.84 -7.78
CA TYR A 182 -0.80 13.46 -7.78
C TYR A 182 -1.88 12.44 -7.42
N GLY A 183 -1.72 11.84 -6.25
CA GLY A 183 -2.61 10.86 -5.64
C GLY A 183 -2.80 11.08 -4.15
N SER A 184 -2.17 12.10 -3.55
CA SER A 184 -2.35 12.49 -2.16
C SER A 184 -2.92 13.92 -2.03
N ASN A 185 -3.12 14.36 -0.78
CA ASN A 185 -3.46 15.74 -0.42
C ASN A 185 -2.27 16.51 0.18
N THR A 186 -1.06 15.99 0.01
CA THR A 186 0.18 16.56 0.58
C THR A 186 1.18 16.98 -0.50
N GLU A 187 0.91 16.66 -1.76
CA GLU A 187 1.81 16.94 -2.88
C GLU A 187 1.76 18.41 -3.31
N ILE A 188 0.59 19.04 -3.26
CA ILE A 188 0.38 20.46 -3.54
C ILE A 188 -0.54 21.03 -2.46
N SER A 189 -0.16 22.19 -1.89
CA SER A 189 -0.97 22.88 -0.90
C SER A 189 -2.39 23.14 -1.42
N ASP A 190 -3.38 22.88 -0.58
CA ASP A 190 -4.81 23.15 -0.84
C ASP A 190 -5.44 22.36 -2.00
N ILE A 191 -4.76 21.33 -2.51
CA ILE A 191 -5.27 20.44 -3.55
C ILE A 191 -5.34 19.01 -3.04
N ASP A 192 -6.52 18.39 -3.18
CA ASP A 192 -6.74 16.97 -2.86
C ASP A 192 -6.92 16.16 -4.15
N PHE A 193 -5.94 15.32 -4.46
CA PHE A 193 -6.00 14.38 -5.58
C PHE A 193 -6.59 13.01 -5.20
N ARG A 194 -6.85 12.75 -3.91
CA ARG A 194 -7.25 11.43 -3.44
C ARG A 194 -8.63 11.05 -3.97
N GLY A 195 -8.77 9.75 -4.25
CA GLY A 195 -10.08 9.12 -4.38
C GLY A 195 -10.73 8.86 -3.03
N PRO A 196 -11.97 8.35 -3.02
CA PRO A 196 -12.56 7.83 -1.79
C PRO A 196 -11.70 6.69 -1.23
N ALA A 197 -11.60 6.60 0.10
CA ALA A 197 -10.74 5.62 0.79
C ALA A 197 -11.12 4.15 0.50
N SER A 198 -12.33 3.88 0.00
CA SER A 198 -12.76 2.55 -0.44
C SER A 198 -12.22 2.16 -1.83
N MET A 199 -11.61 3.12 -2.56
CA MET A 199 -11.15 2.94 -3.93
C MET A 199 -9.67 3.25 -4.09
N TRP A 200 -9.13 4.21 -3.33
CA TRP A 200 -7.77 4.71 -3.52
C TRP A 200 -7.03 4.82 -2.19
N ASP A 201 -5.84 4.24 -2.16
CA ASP A 201 -4.83 4.40 -1.12
C ASP A 201 -3.69 5.27 -1.68
N PRO A 202 -3.38 6.45 -1.09
CA PRO A 202 -2.34 7.35 -1.62
C PRO A 202 -0.95 6.72 -1.76
N SER A 203 -0.66 5.68 -0.97
CA SER A 203 0.63 4.99 -0.95
C SER A 203 0.68 3.72 -1.78
N ARG A 204 -0.48 3.12 -2.09
CA ARG A 204 -0.58 1.78 -2.70
C ARG A 204 -1.34 1.72 -4.02
N GLY A 205 -2.19 2.70 -4.31
CA GLY A 205 -2.95 2.80 -5.56
C GLY A 205 -4.41 2.38 -5.42
N PHE A 206 -4.99 1.81 -6.46
CA PHE A 206 -6.38 1.39 -6.46
C PHE A 206 -6.58 0.11 -5.67
N ILE A 207 -7.58 0.12 -4.78
CA ILE A 207 -8.05 -1.06 -4.06
C ILE A 207 -8.83 -1.94 -5.02
N VAL A 208 -8.55 -3.25 -5.02
CA VAL A 208 -9.31 -4.23 -5.81
C VAL A 208 -10.77 -4.24 -5.35
N GLN A 209 -11.70 -3.94 -6.25
CA GLN A 209 -13.12 -3.81 -5.94
C GLN A 209 -13.85 -5.17 -5.97
N SER A 210 -13.45 -6.08 -6.87
CA SER A 210 -14.01 -7.43 -6.91
C SER A 210 -13.05 -8.43 -7.56
N THR A 211 -13.14 -9.70 -7.13
CA THR A 211 -12.46 -10.83 -7.78
C THR A 211 -13.42 -11.71 -8.58
N ASP A 212 -14.72 -11.40 -8.56
CA ASP A 212 -15.75 -12.06 -9.37
C ASP A 212 -15.63 -11.60 -10.84
N PRO A 213 -15.46 -12.54 -11.80
CA PRO A 213 -15.39 -12.21 -13.22
C PRO A 213 -16.53 -11.34 -13.75
N SER A 214 -17.76 -11.49 -13.23
CA SER A 214 -18.92 -10.68 -13.63
C SER A 214 -18.79 -9.20 -13.27
N SER A 215 -17.89 -8.89 -12.32
CA SER A 215 -17.72 -7.57 -11.72
C SER A 215 -16.35 -6.94 -12.02
N TYR A 216 -15.55 -7.53 -12.92
CA TYR A 216 -14.24 -6.97 -13.31
C TYR A 216 -14.31 -5.56 -13.89
N GLY A 217 -15.46 -5.12 -14.40
CA GLY A 217 -15.67 -3.74 -14.83
C GLY A 217 -15.68 -2.68 -13.73
N LEU A 218 -15.59 -3.09 -12.46
CA LEU A 218 -15.40 -2.21 -11.30
C LEU A 218 -13.92 -1.98 -10.95
N ASN A 219 -13.01 -2.82 -11.43
CA ASN A 219 -11.58 -2.71 -11.15
C ASN A 219 -10.89 -1.75 -12.13
N PHE A 220 -9.78 -1.18 -11.68
CA PHE A 220 -8.85 -0.47 -12.54
C PHE A 220 -8.06 -1.46 -13.43
N PRO A 221 -7.69 -1.12 -14.66
CA PRO A 221 -8.11 0.06 -15.42
C PRO A 221 -9.39 -0.17 -16.22
N THR A 222 -10.13 0.91 -16.47
CA THR A 222 -11.21 0.95 -17.47
C THR A 222 -10.82 1.68 -18.75
N THR A 223 -9.71 2.42 -18.73
CA THR A 223 -9.12 3.08 -19.90
C THR A 223 -7.73 2.54 -20.17
N GLY A 224 -7.25 2.58 -21.41
CA GLY A 224 -5.89 2.15 -21.73
C GLY A 224 -5.28 2.90 -22.91
N ALA A 225 -3.96 2.82 -23.01
CA ALA A 225 -3.19 3.24 -24.18
C ALA A 225 -1.94 2.36 -24.29
N ASN A 226 -1.31 2.39 -25.46
CA ASN A 226 -0.13 1.57 -25.72
C ASN A 226 1.05 1.91 -24.80
N ASN A 227 1.68 0.89 -24.25
CA ASN A 227 2.79 0.90 -23.29
C ASN A 227 2.47 1.52 -21.92
N LEU A 228 1.21 1.75 -21.58
CA LEU A 228 0.86 2.02 -20.17
C LEU A 228 1.08 0.77 -19.33
N TYR A 229 1.45 0.98 -18.07
CA TYR A 229 1.69 -0.12 -17.16
C TYR A 229 1.19 0.20 -15.75
N PHE A 230 0.89 -0.83 -14.98
CA PHE A 230 0.59 -0.72 -13.56
C PHE A 230 1.14 -1.94 -12.84
N ASP A 231 1.43 -1.80 -11.56
CA ASP A 231 1.98 -2.88 -10.75
C ASP A 231 0.86 -3.48 -9.87
N LEU A 232 0.66 -4.79 -9.90
CA LEU A 232 -0.16 -5.48 -8.92
C LEU A 232 0.65 -5.70 -7.65
N ASP A 233 0.15 -5.26 -6.49
CA ASP A 233 0.67 -5.63 -5.16
C ASP A 233 0.04 -6.98 -4.76
N ILE A 234 0.88 -7.99 -4.55
CA ILE A 234 0.46 -9.37 -4.28
C ILE A 234 0.88 -9.75 -2.86
N GLY A 235 -0.10 -10.15 -2.05
CA GLY A 235 0.10 -10.63 -0.69
C GLY A 235 -0.01 -12.15 -0.58
N GLY A 236 0.79 -12.76 0.30
CA GLY A 236 0.61 -14.14 0.74
C GLY A 236 1.20 -15.23 -0.16
N VAL A 237 1.95 -14.87 -1.19
CA VAL A 237 2.58 -15.84 -2.10
C VAL A 237 3.91 -15.32 -2.62
N GLY A 238 4.80 -16.26 -2.97
CA GLY A 238 6.05 -15.97 -3.66
C GLY A 238 5.86 -15.80 -5.17
N ALA A 239 6.95 -15.97 -5.92
CA ALA A 239 6.96 -15.87 -7.37
C ALA A 239 5.97 -16.84 -8.03
N LEU A 240 5.12 -16.31 -8.91
CA LEU A 240 4.18 -17.05 -9.74
C LEU A 240 4.54 -16.89 -11.22
N ARG A 241 4.09 -17.84 -12.04
CA ARG A 241 4.16 -17.76 -13.49
C ARG A 241 2.91 -17.06 -14.04
N TRP A 242 3.11 -16.19 -15.02
CA TRP A 242 2.05 -15.44 -15.68
C TRP A 242 2.21 -15.56 -17.19
N ASP A 243 1.12 -15.89 -17.89
CA ASP A 243 1.10 -15.94 -19.35
C ASP A 243 0.37 -14.69 -19.88
N PRO A 244 0.85 -14.08 -20.98
CA PRO A 244 0.21 -12.87 -21.54
C PRO A 244 -1.22 -13.16 -22.00
N VAL A 245 -2.08 -12.15 -21.90
CA VAL A 245 -3.49 -12.24 -22.31
C VAL A 245 -3.75 -11.24 -23.42
N THR A 246 -4.24 -11.73 -24.56
CA THR A 246 -4.54 -10.90 -25.73
C THR A 246 -6.02 -10.95 -26.08
N HIS A 247 -6.65 -9.79 -26.17
CA HIS A 247 -8.00 -9.62 -26.67
C HIS A 247 -8.02 -8.48 -27.68
N ASP A 248 -8.47 -8.80 -28.89
CA ASP A 248 -8.77 -7.83 -29.94
C ASP A 248 -7.65 -6.80 -30.22
N GLY A 249 -6.43 -7.31 -30.40
CA GLY A 249 -5.25 -6.50 -30.70
C GLY A 249 -4.63 -5.78 -29.48
N ILE A 250 -5.22 -5.90 -28.28
CA ILE A 250 -4.63 -5.43 -27.02
C ILE A 250 -4.06 -6.63 -26.25
N THR A 251 -2.83 -6.52 -25.76
CA THR A 251 -2.15 -7.54 -24.96
C THR A 251 -1.76 -6.98 -23.59
N ALA A 252 -2.10 -7.71 -22.53
CA ALA A 252 -1.58 -7.50 -21.19
C ALA A 252 -0.42 -8.48 -20.94
N THR A 253 0.77 -7.95 -20.73
CA THR A 253 1.99 -8.73 -20.41
C THR A 253 2.36 -8.53 -18.95
N MET A 254 2.55 -9.64 -18.23
CA MET A 254 2.88 -9.64 -16.80
C MET A 254 4.36 -9.94 -16.58
N THR A 255 5.04 -9.07 -15.85
CA THR A 255 6.44 -9.22 -15.47
C THR A 255 6.57 -9.18 -13.94
N PRO A 256 6.69 -10.34 -13.26
CA PRO A 256 6.86 -10.37 -11.81
C PRO A 256 8.26 -9.88 -11.39
N ASN A 257 8.36 -9.29 -10.21
CA ASN A 257 9.64 -9.08 -9.55
C ASN A 257 10.20 -10.40 -8.96
N SER A 258 11.44 -10.38 -8.48
CA SER A 258 12.11 -11.57 -7.96
C SER A 258 11.40 -12.24 -6.77
N SER A 259 10.73 -11.46 -5.92
CA SER A 259 9.98 -11.99 -4.77
C SER A 259 8.57 -12.47 -5.14
N GLY A 260 8.02 -12.07 -6.30
CA GLY A 260 6.62 -12.28 -6.67
C GLY A 260 5.61 -11.33 -6.01
N SER A 261 6.07 -10.43 -5.14
CA SER A 261 5.20 -9.50 -4.42
C SER A 261 4.67 -8.36 -5.30
N TYR A 262 5.33 -8.10 -6.44
CA TYR A 262 4.87 -7.13 -7.43
C TYR A 262 4.88 -7.73 -8.83
N VAL A 263 3.81 -7.48 -9.58
CA VAL A 263 3.70 -7.91 -10.97
C VAL A 263 3.36 -6.71 -11.84
N ARG A 264 4.29 -6.29 -12.69
CA ARG A 264 4.03 -5.23 -13.66
C ARG A 264 3.18 -5.77 -14.80
N VAL A 265 2.02 -5.17 -15.00
CA VAL A 265 1.13 -5.41 -16.14
C VAL A 265 1.38 -4.29 -17.14
N THR A 266 1.89 -4.62 -18.33
CA THR A 266 2.06 -3.67 -19.44
C THR A 266 1.01 -3.93 -20.51
N LEU A 267 0.27 -2.90 -20.89
CA LEU A 267 -0.71 -2.94 -21.98
C LEU A 267 -0.05 -2.53 -23.29
N THR A 268 -0.07 -3.40 -24.30
CA THR A 268 0.35 -3.08 -25.67
C THR A 268 -0.84 -3.23 -26.61
N GLY A 269 -0.91 -2.40 -27.64
CA GLY A 269 -2.05 -2.43 -28.55
C GLY A 269 -1.95 -1.40 -29.67
N PRO A 270 -3.07 -1.09 -30.34
CA PRO A 270 -3.08 -0.15 -31.47
C PRO A 270 -2.54 1.21 -31.07
N ALA A 271 -1.56 1.70 -31.83
CA ALA A 271 -0.91 2.99 -31.60
C ALA A 271 -0.37 3.55 -32.91
N ALA A 272 -0.20 4.87 -32.93
CA ALA A 272 0.48 5.54 -34.03
C ALA A 272 1.98 5.24 -33.96
N ASN A 273 2.56 4.78 -35.05
CA ASN A 273 4.00 4.76 -35.20
C ASN A 273 4.56 6.16 -35.48
N GLN A 274 5.89 6.30 -35.58
CA GLN A 274 6.53 7.59 -35.83
C GLN A 274 6.02 8.28 -37.11
N VAL A 275 6.00 7.55 -38.21
CA VAL A 275 5.57 8.07 -39.52
C VAL A 275 4.11 8.55 -39.47
N GLN A 276 3.24 7.77 -38.83
CA GLN A 276 1.84 8.15 -38.64
C GLN A 276 1.69 9.38 -37.73
N SER A 277 2.50 9.50 -36.67
CA SER A 277 2.41 10.66 -35.78
C SER A 277 2.82 11.98 -36.46
N GLU A 278 3.82 11.94 -37.35
CA GLU A 278 4.36 13.11 -38.05
C GLU A 278 3.55 13.51 -39.29
N SER A 279 2.79 12.56 -39.86
CA SER A 279 1.98 12.77 -41.06
C SER A 279 0.67 13.53 -40.77
N ASP A 280 0.25 14.37 -41.71
CA ASP A 280 -1.10 14.98 -41.74
C ASP A 280 -2.12 14.06 -42.43
N SER A 281 -1.68 12.93 -43.00
CA SER A 281 -2.52 11.88 -43.59
C SER A 281 -2.00 10.51 -43.14
N PRO A 282 -2.20 10.15 -41.85
CA PRO A 282 -1.59 8.98 -41.21
C PRO A 282 -2.15 7.62 -41.63
N GLY A 283 -3.27 7.61 -42.37
CA GLY A 283 -4.06 6.40 -42.61
C GLY A 283 -4.71 5.87 -41.32
N ILE A 284 -5.48 4.79 -41.45
CA ILE A 284 -6.27 4.22 -40.37
C ILE A 284 -5.39 3.45 -39.37
N ILE A 285 -5.70 3.58 -38.08
CA ILE A 285 -5.17 2.72 -37.02
C ILE A 285 -6.28 1.76 -36.59
N TYR A 286 -5.93 0.50 -36.33
CA TYR A 286 -6.89 -0.52 -35.90
C TYR A 286 -7.69 -0.04 -34.68
N ARG A 287 -9.00 -0.31 -34.66
CA ARG A 287 -9.89 0.02 -33.55
C ARG A 287 -10.35 -1.26 -32.86
N PRO A 288 -9.96 -1.49 -31.60
CA PRO A 288 -10.52 -2.57 -30.80
C PRO A 288 -12.02 -2.35 -30.57
N SER A 289 -12.80 -3.42 -30.64
CA SER A 289 -14.16 -3.56 -30.16
C SER A 289 -14.16 -3.67 -28.64
N LEU A 290 -14.37 -2.54 -27.95
CA LEU A 290 -14.51 -2.46 -26.51
C LEU A 290 -16.00 -2.42 -26.09
N PRO A 291 -16.36 -2.93 -24.89
CA PRO A 291 -15.47 -3.34 -23.81
C PRO A 291 -14.83 -4.73 -23.99
N GLN A 292 -13.60 -4.90 -23.52
CA GLN A 292 -12.89 -6.19 -23.43
C GLN A 292 -12.52 -6.50 -21.99
N THR A 293 -12.80 -7.72 -21.55
CA THR A 293 -12.53 -8.17 -20.17
C THR A 293 -11.25 -9.00 -20.16
N PHE A 294 -10.30 -8.63 -19.31
CA PHE A 294 -9.03 -9.33 -19.13
C PHE A 294 -9.03 -10.04 -17.78
N GLU A 295 -8.62 -11.31 -17.74
CA GLU A 295 -8.37 -12.06 -16.51
C GLU A 295 -6.90 -12.50 -16.50
N LEU A 296 -6.10 -11.92 -15.62
CA LEU A 296 -4.70 -12.23 -15.40
C LEU A 296 -4.61 -13.32 -14.33
N VAL A 297 -4.00 -14.45 -14.66
CA VAL A 297 -3.94 -15.61 -13.77
C VAL A 297 -2.49 -15.91 -13.39
N GLY A 298 -2.18 -15.83 -12.09
CA GLY A 298 -0.88 -16.22 -11.55
C GLY A 298 -0.91 -17.69 -11.15
N ARG A 299 0.04 -18.47 -11.69
CA ARG A 299 0.10 -19.93 -11.52
C ARG A 299 1.34 -20.37 -10.76
N ASP A 300 1.20 -21.44 -9.97
CA ASP A 300 2.35 -22.11 -9.35
C ASP A 300 3.18 -22.90 -10.38
N SER A 301 4.25 -23.54 -9.91
CA SER A 301 5.12 -24.38 -10.74
C SER A 301 4.44 -25.62 -11.33
N LEU A 302 3.30 -26.04 -10.76
CA LEU A 302 2.49 -27.16 -11.23
C LEU A 302 1.40 -26.71 -12.22
N GLY A 303 1.25 -25.40 -12.45
CA GLY A 303 0.25 -24.82 -13.35
C GLY A 303 -1.10 -24.53 -12.69
N ASN A 304 -1.23 -24.72 -11.37
CA ASN A 304 -2.47 -24.41 -10.65
C ASN A 304 -2.67 -22.91 -10.56
N ALA A 305 -3.91 -22.46 -10.77
CA ALA A 305 -4.26 -21.04 -10.59
C ALA A 305 -4.28 -20.69 -9.10
N ILE A 306 -3.40 -19.79 -8.68
CA ILE A 306 -3.27 -19.36 -7.29
C ILE A 306 -3.99 -18.03 -7.06
N ILE A 307 -3.89 -17.12 -8.03
CA ILE A 307 -4.44 -15.78 -7.93
C ILE A 307 -5.01 -15.34 -9.27
N LYS A 308 -6.04 -14.49 -9.21
CA LYS A 308 -6.67 -13.89 -10.37
C LYS A 308 -6.85 -12.40 -10.13
N TYR A 309 -6.50 -11.62 -11.14
CA TYR A 309 -6.85 -10.20 -11.22
C TYR A 309 -7.54 -9.94 -12.54
N GLY A 310 -8.69 -9.28 -12.53
CA GLY A 310 -9.38 -8.96 -13.77
C GLY A 310 -9.89 -7.54 -13.81
N PHE A 311 -9.96 -7.00 -15.02
CA PHE A 311 -10.41 -5.65 -15.31
C PHE A 311 -11.13 -5.63 -16.67
N GLN A 312 -11.89 -4.56 -16.95
CA GLN A 312 -12.56 -4.38 -18.23
C GLN A 312 -12.17 -3.06 -18.85
N LEU A 313 -11.42 -3.11 -19.95
CA LEU A 313 -11.15 -1.93 -20.77
C LEU A 313 -12.44 -1.54 -21.50
N LYS A 314 -12.86 -0.29 -21.32
CA LYS A 314 -14.02 0.32 -21.94
C LYS A 314 -13.61 1.36 -22.97
N GLN A 315 -12.43 1.96 -22.79
CA GLN A 315 -11.91 2.99 -23.68
C GLN A 315 -10.42 2.76 -24.02
N TRP A 316 -10.05 2.94 -25.29
CA TRP A 316 -8.65 2.95 -25.74
C TRP A 316 -8.28 4.31 -26.33
N PHE A 317 -7.08 4.79 -25.98
CA PHE A 317 -6.54 6.07 -26.41
C PHE A 317 -5.32 5.88 -27.32
N VAL A 318 -5.27 6.70 -28.36
CA VAL A 318 -4.14 6.75 -29.30
C VAL A 318 -3.51 8.13 -29.24
N ASN A 319 -2.25 8.18 -28.81
CA ASN A 319 -1.50 9.43 -28.68
C ASN A 319 -0.74 9.75 -29.97
N ARG A 320 -0.68 11.03 -30.33
CA ARG A 320 0.15 11.55 -31.44
C ARG A 320 1.62 11.76 -31.03
N ARG A 321 2.09 10.94 -30.09
CA ARG A 321 3.47 10.94 -29.57
C ARG A 321 3.96 12.33 -29.17
N THR A 322 5.17 12.72 -29.58
CA THR A 322 5.81 14.00 -29.25
C THR A 322 5.48 15.12 -30.25
N VAL A 323 4.44 14.95 -31.07
CA VAL A 323 4.07 15.90 -32.12
C VAL A 323 3.06 16.93 -31.58
N TYR A 324 3.49 18.20 -31.57
CA TYR A 324 2.67 19.34 -31.16
C TYR A 324 2.06 20.03 -32.37
N ARG A 325 0.74 20.21 -32.38
CA ARG A 325 0.00 20.83 -33.48
C ARG A 325 -1.16 21.66 -32.96
N ASN A 326 -1.67 22.52 -33.83
CA ASN A 326 -2.87 23.30 -33.54
C ASN A 326 -4.11 22.39 -33.49
N TYR A 327 -5.23 22.94 -33.02
CA TYR A 327 -6.45 22.15 -32.81
C TYR A 327 -6.95 21.50 -34.11
N PHE A 328 -7.06 22.26 -35.20
CA PHE A 328 -7.63 21.78 -36.46
C PHE A 328 -6.82 20.64 -37.07
N ASN A 329 -5.48 20.73 -37.01
CA ASN A 329 -4.60 19.68 -37.49
C ASN A 329 -4.70 18.42 -36.62
N THR A 330 -4.86 18.58 -35.30
CA THR A 330 -5.04 17.45 -34.37
C THR A 330 -6.39 16.77 -34.57
N LEU A 331 -7.46 17.54 -34.73
CA LEU A 331 -8.80 17.05 -35.07
C LEU A 331 -8.77 16.23 -36.36
N SER A 332 -8.23 16.82 -37.44
CA SER A 332 -8.06 16.15 -38.73
C SER A 332 -7.24 14.87 -38.62
N TRP A 333 -6.21 14.86 -37.77
CA TRP A 333 -5.39 13.68 -37.53
C TRP A 333 -6.18 12.56 -36.84
N CYS A 334 -6.94 12.88 -35.79
CA CYS A 334 -7.81 11.92 -35.12
C CYS A 334 -8.81 11.29 -36.09
N ASP A 335 -9.49 12.12 -36.88
CA ASP A 335 -10.46 11.64 -37.87
C ASP A 335 -9.79 10.75 -38.93
N SER A 336 -8.58 11.10 -39.36
CA SER A 336 -7.81 10.34 -40.37
C SER A 336 -7.35 8.97 -39.89
N ILE A 337 -7.02 8.84 -38.60
CA ILE A 337 -6.72 7.52 -38.00
C ILE A 337 -7.99 6.71 -37.70
N GLY A 338 -9.17 7.30 -37.92
CA GLY A 338 -10.47 6.71 -37.66
C GLY A 338 -10.92 6.78 -36.21
N TYR A 339 -10.32 7.65 -35.40
CA TYR A 339 -10.71 7.91 -34.01
C TYR A 339 -11.41 9.27 -33.95
N ARG A 340 -11.90 9.65 -32.76
CA ARG A 340 -12.40 11.01 -32.54
C ARG A 340 -11.47 11.78 -31.63
N MET A 341 -11.56 13.10 -31.75
CA MET A 341 -11.00 14.00 -30.77
C MET A 341 -11.59 13.73 -29.38
N VAL A 342 -10.74 13.72 -28.36
CA VAL A 342 -11.18 13.57 -26.97
C VAL A 342 -12.02 14.76 -26.51
N GLN A 343 -12.86 14.49 -25.52
CA GLN A 343 -13.61 15.47 -24.73
C GLN A 343 -12.97 15.60 -23.34
N VAL A 344 -13.26 16.69 -22.63
CA VAL A 344 -12.78 16.92 -21.26
C VAL A 344 -13.14 15.74 -20.36
N LYS A 345 -14.37 15.23 -20.45
CA LYS A 345 -14.84 14.06 -19.70
C LYS A 345 -14.14 12.74 -20.05
N ASP A 346 -13.49 12.62 -21.20
CA ASP A 346 -12.71 11.42 -21.50
C ASP A 346 -11.39 11.43 -20.72
N LEU A 347 -10.90 12.62 -20.36
CA LEU A 347 -9.59 12.83 -19.77
C LEU A 347 -9.63 13.04 -18.26
N THR A 348 -10.61 13.77 -17.72
CA THR A 348 -10.60 14.21 -16.33
C THR A 348 -12.01 14.34 -15.73
N ASN A 349 -12.10 14.13 -14.42
CA ASN A 349 -13.28 14.47 -13.60
C ASN A 349 -13.18 15.86 -12.94
N ALA A 350 -12.20 16.67 -13.32
CA ALA A 350 -12.03 18.03 -12.83
C ALA A 350 -13.23 18.93 -13.14
N ILE A 351 -13.68 19.68 -12.13
CA ILE A 351 -14.74 20.69 -12.27
C ILE A 351 -14.18 22.10 -12.08
N CYS A 352 -14.84 23.09 -12.66
CA CYS A 352 -14.38 24.49 -12.58
C CYS A 352 -14.77 25.15 -11.24
N THR A 353 -14.22 24.65 -10.13
CA THR A 353 -14.42 25.21 -8.78
C THR A 353 -13.14 25.18 -7.96
N GLY A 354 -13.08 25.98 -6.89
CA GLY A 354 -11.96 25.95 -5.95
C GLY A 354 -10.65 26.49 -6.51
N VAL A 355 -9.53 25.98 -5.97
CA VAL A 355 -8.19 26.39 -6.39
C VAL A 355 -7.97 26.03 -7.87
N TRP A 356 -7.28 26.91 -8.60
CA TRP A 356 -7.03 26.83 -10.05
C TRP A 356 -8.27 26.90 -10.96
N SER A 357 -9.43 27.23 -10.41
CA SER A 357 -10.62 27.57 -11.20
C SER A 357 -10.62 29.04 -11.64
N GLY A 358 -11.38 29.36 -12.68
CA GLY A 358 -11.48 30.69 -13.27
C GLY A 358 -12.23 30.67 -14.60
N SER A 359 -12.25 31.79 -15.31
CA SER A 359 -12.93 31.89 -16.61
C SER A 359 -12.41 30.90 -17.66
N HIS A 360 -11.18 30.41 -17.49
CA HIS A 360 -10.53 29.45 -18.39
C HIS A 360 -11.11 28.04 -18.35
N CYS A 361 -11.84 27.64 -17.31
CA CYS A 361 -12.47 26.32 -17.20
C CYS A 361 -14.00 26.38 -17.19
N GLN A 362 -14.60 27.58 -17.24
CA GLN A 362 -16.04 27.75 -17.03
C GLN A 362 -16.84 27.11 -18.16
N GLY A 363 -17.76 26.21 -17.82
CA GLY A 363 -18.60 25.49 -18.79
C GLY A 363 -18.02 24.16 -19.27
N SER A 364 -16.85 23.75 -18.77
CA SER A 364 -16.30 22.42 -19.05
C SER A 364 -17.20 21.32 -18.48
N VAL A 365 -17.29 20.19 -19.20
CA VAL A 365 -18.07 19.02 -18.78
C VAL A 365 -17.12 17.91 -18.35
N ALA A 366 -17.10 17.65 -17.05
CA ALA A 366 -16.24 16.66 -16.42
C ALA A 366 -16.78 15.23 -16.56
N ALA A 367 -15.89 14.25 -16.41
CA ALA A 367 -16.28 12.88 -16.14
C ALA A 367 -16.98 12.75 -14.77
N LYS A 368 -17.72 11.66 -14.57
CA LYS A 368 -18.44 11.39 -13.32
C LYS A 368 -17.85 10.20 -12.54
N PRO A 369 -17.91 10.23 -11.21
CA PRO A 369 -18.31 11.38 -10.39
C PRO A 369 -17.23 12.49 -10.41
N PRO A 370 -17.65 13.76 -10.30
CA PRO A 370 -16.74 14.90 -10.38
C PRO A 370 -15.77 14.93 -9.19
N SER A 371 -14.63 15.58 -9.38
CA SER A 371 -13.73 15.96 -8.29
C SER A 371 -14.29 17.17 -7.52
N THR A 372 -13.53 17.66 -6.53
CA THR A 372 -13.89 18.82 -5.72
C THR A 372 -13.39 20.16 -6.28
N GLY A 373 -12.58 20.15 -7.34
CA GLY A 373 -11.98 21.35 -7.91
C GLY A 373 -11.41 21.16 -9.30
N ASN A 374 -10.66 22.14 -9.80
CA ASN A 374 -10.10 22.10 -11.15
C ASN A 374 -8.81 21.25 -11.23
N ASN A 375 -8.91 20.02 -10.73
CA ASN A 375 -7.90 18.97 -10.75
C ASN A 375 -8.64 17.63 -10.70
N TYR A 376 -8.03 16.55 -11.21
CA TYR A 376 -8.66 15.25 -11.07
C TYR A 376 -8.61 14.78 -9.60
N GLN A 377 -9.53 13.89 -9.25
CA GLN A 377 -9.41 13.01 -8.09
C GLN A 377 -9.36 11.56 -8.55
N ARG A 378 -8.50 10.75 -7.92
CA ARG A 378 -8.26 9.36 -8.30
C ARG A 378 -9.53 8.52 -8.26
N ARG A 379 -10.05 8.15 -9.42
CA ARG A 379 -11.31 7.43 -9.54
C ARG A 379 -11.32 6.52 -10.77
N ILE A 380 -11.85 5.32 -10.56
CA ILE A 380 -12.06 4.32 -11.61
C ILE A 380 -13.27 4.74 -12.46
N GLY A 381 -13.11 4.74 -13.78
CA GLY A 381 -14.15 5.10 -14.74
C GLY A 381 -14.45 6.60 -14.84
N SER A 382 -13.57 7.47 -14.33
CA SER A 382 -13.81 8.93 -14.24
C SER A 382 -12.84 9.77 -15.06
N GLY A 383 -12.35 9.22 -16.18
CA GLY A 383 -11.42 9.89 -17.08
C GLY A 383 -10.04 9.24 -17.10
N PHE A 384 -9.36 9.40 -18.22
CA PHE A 384 -8.06 8.78 -18.46
C PHE A 384 -7.00 9.19 -17.43
N PHE A 385 -6.87 10.48 -17.13
CA PHE A 385 -5.88 10.98 -16.17
C PHE A 385 -6.27 10.71 -14.72
N SER A 386 -7.56 10.62 -14.38
CA SER A 386 -7.99 10.27 -13.03
C SER A 386 -7.67 8.81 -12.67
N GLU A 387 -7.60 7.94 -13.67
CA GLU A 387 -7.15 6.56 -13.50
C GLU A 387 -5.63 6.47 -13.52
N TRP A 388 -4.98 6.95 -14.57
CA TRP A 388 -3.56 6.68 -14.79
C TRP A 388 -2.62 7.64 -14.07
N GLY A 389 -3.10 8.83 -13.68
CA GLY A 389 -2.35 9.80 -12.91
C GLY A 389 -1.40 10.64 -13.75
N TYR A 390 -0.24 10.94 -13.16
CA TYR A 390 0.78 11.74 -13.81
C TYR A 390 1.38 11.02 -15.03
N MET A 391 0.89 11.36 -16.22
CA MET A 391 1.22 10.64 -17.45
C MET A 391 2.70 10.69 -17.85
N ASP A 392 3.44 11.72 -17.45
CA ASP A 392 4.83 11.91 -17.87
C ASP A 392 5.79 10.84 -17.32
N PHE A 393 5.38 10.08 -16.30
CA PHE A 393 6.19 8.99 -15.74
C PHE A 393 5.98 7.65 -16.46
N TYR A 394 5.08 7.59 -17.45
CA TYR A 394 4.98 6.45 -18.36
C TYR A 394 5.96 6.60 -19.54
N PHE A 395 7.25 6.41 -19.24
CA PHE A 395 8.31 6.37 -20.26
C PHE A 395 7.97 5.34 -21.34
N ASN A 396 8.16 5.70 -22.61
CA ASN A 396 7.84 4.88 -23.79
C ASN A 396 6.34 4.69 -24.12
N ALA A 397 5.41 5.27 -23.35
CA ALA A 397 3.98 5.34 -23.73
C ALA A 397 3.66 6.49 -24.70
N SER A 398 4.69 7.21 -25.15
CA SER A 398 4.56 8.35 -26.07
C SER A 398 3.62 9.43 -25.53
N VAL A 399 3.62 9.61 -24.20
CA VAL A 399 2.88 10.60 -23.40
C VAL A 399 3.84 11.46 -22.55
N ASP A 400 5.14 11.33 -22.76
CA ASP A 400 6.25 11.65 -21.86
C ASP A 400 6.93 13.00 -22.19
N ASP A 401 6.25 14.13 -21.96
CA ASP A 401 6.83 15.50 -22.10
C ASP A 401 5.93 16.54 -21.39
N TYR A 402 6.50 17.09 -20.33
CA TYR A 402 5.92 17.93 -19.27
C TYR A 402 5.37 19.29 -19.69
N ARG A 403 5.50 19.67 -20.97
CA ARG A 403 5.34 21.06 -21.38
C ARG A 403 3.95 21.45 -21.87
N TYR A 404 3.11 20.50 -22.26
CA TYR A 404 1.91 20.83 -23.03
C TYR A 404 0.66 20.03 -22.66
N ASN A 405 -0.47 20.73 -22.69
CA ASN A 405 -1.81 20.18 -22.46
C ASN A 405 -2.22 19.27 -23.63
N TYR A 406 -3.28 18.51 -23.43
CA TYR A 406 -3.98 17.82 -24.51
C TYR A 406 -5.16 18.65 -24.98
N TRP A 407 -5.29 18.82 -26.29
CA TRP A 407 -6.47 19.40 -26.90
C TRP A 407 -7.73 18.58 -26.57
N THR A 408 -8.87 19.25 -26.47
CA THR A 408 -10.20 18.61 -26.44
C THR A 408 -11.11 19.25 -27.48
N SER A 409 -12.19 18.56 -27.86
CA SER A 409 -13.21 19.06 -28.78
C SER A 409 -14.22 20.01 -28.13
N ASP A 410 -14.27 20.06 -26.80
CA ASP A 410 -15.16 20.95 -26.05
C ASP A 410 -14.72 22.41 -26.21
N ILE A 411 -15.69 23.31 -26.27
CA ILE A 411 -15.48 24.74 -26.44
C ILE A 411 -16.15 25.54 -25.33
N THR A 412 -15.54 26.66 -24.98
CA THR A 412 -16.12 27.68 -24.11
C THR A 412 -17.25 28.43 -24.83
N SER A 413 -18.02 29.23 -24.10
CA SER A 413 -19.07 30.09 -24.67
C SER A 413 -18.53 31.15 -25.65
N ASP A 414 -17.26 31.54 -25.50
CA ASP A 414 -16.55 32.48 -26.41
C ASP A 414 -15.80 31.76 -27.55
N GLY A 415 -16.02 30.45 -27.75
CA GLY A 415 -15.53 29.69 -28.91
C GLY A 415 -14.06 29.23 -28.83
N ILE A 416 -13.47 29.25 -27.63
CA ILE A 416 -12.09 28.81 -27.36
C ILE A 416 -12.10 27.34 -26.94
N GLN A 417 -11.14 26.56 -27.41
CA GLN A 417 -11.07 25.13 -27.10
C GLN A 417 -10.55 24.89 -25.69
N PHE A 418 -11.21 23.98 -24.97
CA PHE A 418 -10.68 23.45 -23.74
C PHE A 418 -9.48 22.54 -24.00
N SER A 419 -8.62 22.46 -23.00
CA SER A 419 -7.45 21.59 -22.96
C SER A 419 -7.25 21.07 -21.56
N VAL A 420 -6.64 19.90 -21.41
CA VAL A 420 -6.45 19.26 -20.11
C VAL A 420 -4.98 18.95 -19.88
N TYR A 421 -4.49 19.30 -18.70
CA TYR A 421 -3.15 18.99 -18.24
C TYR A 421 -3.02 17.50 -17.91
N PRO A 422 -2.04 16.77 -18.48
CA PRO A 422 -1.91 15.32 -18.29
C PRO A 422 -1.29 14.92 -16.95
N ASN A 423 -0.78 15.87 -16.17
CA ASN A 423 -0.18 15.60 -14.87
C ASN A 423 -1.23 15.57 -13.74
N ASN A 424 -2.14 16.53 -13.74
CA ASN A 424 -3.06 16.79 -12.62
C ASN A 424 -4.53 16.93 -13.04
N GLY A 425 -4.84 16.78 -14.33
CA GLY A 425 -6.21 16.85 -14.87
C GLY A 425 -6.82 18.25 -14.84
N HIS A 426 -6.01 19.30 -14.63
CA HIS A 426 -6.44 20.69 -14.66
C HIS A 426 -7.00 21.05 -16.03
N VAL A 427 -8.18 21.67 -16.03
CA VAL A 427 -8.82 22.17 -17.26
C VAL A 427 -8.40 23.61 -17.49
N ASN A 428 -7.94 23.89 -18.71
CA ASN A 428 -7.59 25.22 -19.19
C ASN A 428 -8.19 25.44 -20.58
N ARG A 429 -8.03 26.63 -21.16
CA ARG A 429 -8.45 26.94 -22.54
C ARG A 429 -7.30 27.52 -23.34
N ASN A 430 -7.26 27.21 -24.64
CA ASN A 430 -6.21 27.67 -25.56
C ASN A 430 -6.81 28.01 -26.93
N HIS A 431 -6.21 29.00 -27.61
CA HIS A 431 -6.68 29.44 -28.93
C HIS A 431 -6.33 28.38 -29.99
N SER A 432 -7.35 27.89 -30.71
CA SER A 432 -7.23 26.76 -31.64
C SER A 432 -6.17 26.91 -32.72
N SER A 433 -5.90 28.12 -33.19
CA SER A 433 -4.99 28.42 -34.30
C SER A 433 -3.59 28.87 -33.86
N GLU A 434 -3.48 29.52 -32.70
CA GLU A 434 -2.26 30.19 -32.25
C GLU A 434 -1.40 29.32 -31.31
N THR A 435 -2.01 28.31 -30.70
CA THR A 435 -1.34 27.41 -29.76
C THR A 435 -1.04 26.06 -30.42
N THR A 436 0.10 25.46 -30.10
CA THR A 436 0.40 24.06 -30.41
C THR A 436 0.39 23.25 -29.12
N LEU A 437 -0.41 22.18 -29.09
CA LEU A 437 -0.57 21.30 -27.94
C LEU A 437 -0.48 19.84 -28.38
N ARG A 438 -0.57 18.92 -27.41
CA ARG A 438 -0.57 17.48 -27.67
C ARG A 438 -1.90 17.02 -28.25
N GLY A 439 -1.81 15.97 -29.07
CA GLY A 439 -2.97 15.26 -29.60
C GLY A 439 -3.13 13.89 -28.96
N THR A 440 -4.32 13.61 -28.45
CA THR A 440 -4.76 12.25 -28.12
C THR A 440 -6.16 12.06 -28.68
N CYS A 441 -6.41 10.86 -29.17
CA CYS A 441 -7.66 10.48 -29.78
C CYS A 441 -8.26 9.31 -29.00
N SER A 442 -9.58 9.26 -28.99
CA SER A 442 -10.34 8.21 -28.33
C SER A 442 -11.28 7.56 -29.33
N MET A 443 -11.69 6.32 -29.07
CA MET A 443 -12.70 5.68 -29.90
C MET A 443 -13.99 6.52 -29.94
N PRO A 444 -14.72 6.50 -31.08
CA PRO A 444 -15.96 7.27 -31.28
C PRO A 444 -16.99 7.16 -30.16
#